data_AF-A0AAV2PWC7-F1
#
_entry.id   AF-A0AAV2PWC7-F1
#
_cell.length_a   1.000
_cell.length_b   1.000
_cell.length_c   1.000
_cell.angle_alpha   90.00
_cell.angle_beta   90.00
_cell.angle_gamma   90.00
#
_symmetry.space_group_name_H-M   'P 1'
#
loop_
_entity.id
_entity.type
_entity.pdbx_description
1 polymer ?
#
loop_
_entity_poly.entity_id
_entity_poly.type
_entity_poly.pdbx_seq_one_letter_code
_entity_poly.pdbx_strand_id
1 'polypeptide(L)'
;MPPPLSGNDFRQMRYWRAVMVIGKIVVLSIFLAYTEGKIGMTYKDELVKYFGLIKSKKTPENQYKSDFNKDEKVKLEDPSSNPEHFDITLTDKLIRRLKPISGLEFHNHEVWTKDDPPGTNNTIEYLIYRIKTYRNIVCHEMALLTETELESTLNDIKKLYSTLIECVFKETGKLQSDIDNKLDEINEMFNDLKNPIREPLTDKDIAEYKKERKEFLDKLKKEAVRLSQQILMDYYDENCLTNPAAWLDLDIKYDYKTDIIYSDLEVQEDLNSVTKASVKKINFNNLLEENNQNGDEPKVITITSDGGFGKTTST
;
A
#
# COMPACT_ATOMS: atom_id res chain seq x y z
N MET A 1 0.98 30.82 -1.88
CA MET A 1 1.62 30.08 -0.77
C MET A 1 0.55 29.22 -0.11
N PRO A 2 0.81 27.94 0.22
CA PRO A 2 -0.13 27.16 1.02
C PRO A 2 -0.28 27.81 2.41
N PRO A 3 -1.48 27.73 3.04
CA PRO A 3 -1.71 28.29 4.36
C PRO A 3 -0.80 27.63 5.40
N PRO A 4 -0.42 28.36 6.48
CA PRO A 4 0.28 27.77 7.61
C PRO A 4 -0.57 26.67 8.24
N LEU A 5 0.08 25.64 8.77
CA LEU A 5 -0.60 24.59 9.52
C LEU A 5 -1.29 25.18 10.75
N SER A 6 -2.49 24.72 11.01
CA SER A 6 -3.24 25.02 12.22
C SER A 6 -2.83 24.11 13.37
N GLY A 7 -3.12 24.51 14.60
CA GLY A 7 -2.95 23.63 15.78
C GLY A 7 -3.71 22.30 15.64
N ASN A 8 -4.80 22.27 14.85
CA ASN A 8 -5.54 21.04 14.58
C ASN A 8 -4.76 20.05 13.70
N ASP A 9 -4.03 20.56 12.71
CA ASP A 9 -3.20 19.71 11.83
C ASP A 9 -2.11 19.00 12.63
N PHE A 10 -1.51 19.70 13.60
CA PHE A 10 -0.51 19.11 14.49
C PHE A 10 -1.08 18.04 15.41
N ARG A 11 -2.29 18.25 15.95
CA ARG A 11 -2.96 17.25 16.78
C ARG A 11 -3.29 16.00 15.96
N GLN A 12 -3.79 16.16 14.74
CA GLN A 12 -4.03 15.05 13.84
C GLN A 12 -2.76 14.31 13.46
N MET A 13 -1.64 15.01 13.24
CA MET A 13 -0.35 14.38 12.96
C MET A 13 0.16 13.54 14.15
N ARG A 14 0.02 14.03 15.37
CA ARG A 14 0.41 13.29 16.59
C ARG A 14 -0.42 12.02 16.75
N TYR A 15 -1.74 12.14 16.55
CA TYR A 15 -2.65 11.01 16.59
C TYR A 15 -2.34 9.98 15.49
N TRP A 16 -2.12 10.45 14.26
CA TRP A 16 -1.72 9.61 13.13
C TRP A 16 -0.41 8.88 13.41
N ARG A 17 0.62 9.58 13.93
CA ARG A 17 1.92 8.98 14.24
C ARG A 17 1.80 7.90 15.32
N ALA A 18 0.98 8.14 16.35
CA ALA A 18 0.69 7.14 17.37
C ALA A 18 0.10 5.86 16.75
N VAL A 19 -0.89 6.01 15.88
CA VAL A 19 -1.65 4.86 15.37
C VAL A 19 -0.94 4.14 14.21
N MET A 20 -0.31 4.89 13.30
CA MET A 20 0.25 4.33 12.06
C MET A 20 1.72 3.94 12.22
N VAL A 21 2.52 4.76 12.90
CA VAL A 21 3.96 4.51 13.05
C VAL A 21 4.22 3.64 14.28
N ILE A 22 3.79 4.09 15.45
CA ILE A 22 3.99 3.31 16.69
C ILE A 22 3.15 2.03 16.64
N GLY A 23 1.90 2.12 16.18
CA GLY A 23 1.05 0.94 15.99
C GLY A 23 1.66 -0.10 15.05
N LYS A 24 2.33 0.31 13.96
CA LYS A 24 3.06 -0.63 13.09
C LYS A 24 4.15 -1.37 13.86
N ILE A 25 4.96 -0.65 14.63
CA ILE A 25 6.05 -1.24 15.43
C ILE A 25 5.50 -2.26 16.42
N VAL A 26 4.41 -1.93 17.11
CA VAL A 26 3.75 -2.82 18.08
C VAL A 26 3.18 -4.06 17.40
N VAL A 27 2.40 -3.90 16.34
CA VAL A 27 1.79 -5.02 15.60
C VAL A 27 2.87 -5.92 14.98
N LEU A 28 3.96 -5.35 14.46
CA LEU A 28 5.10 -6.13 13.98
C LEU A 28 5.78 -6.91 15.10
N SER A 29 5.98 -6.28 16.27
CA SER A 29 6.60 -6.95 17.42
C SER A 29 5.79 -8.16 17.88
N ILE A 30 4.45 -8.06 17.84
CA ILE A 30 3.54 -9.17 18.14
C ILE A 30 3.70 -10.30 17.12
N PHE A 31 3.69 -9.94 15.84
CA PHE A 31 3.87 -10.91 14.75
C PHE A 31 5.21 -11.66 14.90
N LEU A 32 6.30 -10.94 15.16
CA LEU A 32 7.62 -11.53 15.36
C LEU A 32 7.68 -12.39 16.64
N ALA A 33 7.09 -11.95 17.75
CA ALA A 33 7.05 -12.73 18.98
C ALA A 33 6.40 -14.12 18.79
N TYR A 34 5.31 -14.19 18.02
CA TYR A 34 4.66 -15.46 17.70
C TYR A 34 5.41 -16.32 16.68
N THR A 35 6.23 -15.72 15.80
CA THR A 35 6.86 -16.43 14.68
C THR A 35 8.31 -16.81 14.91
N GLU A 36 9.07 -16.03 15.69
CA GLU A 36 10.50 -16.25 15.95
C GLU A 36 10.77 -17.20 17.13
N GLY A 37 9.75 -17.54 17.93
CA GLY A 37 9.88 -18.35 19.15
C GLY A 37 10.05 -19.86 18.94
N LYS A 38 10.02 -20.38 17.71
CA LYS A 38 10.13 -21.82 17.42
C LYS A 38 11.47 -22.12 16.75
N ILE A 39 12.32 -22.85 17.46
CA ILE A 39 13.69 -23.19 17.05
C ILE A 39 13.69 -23.76 15.62
N GLY A 40 14.39 -23.06 14.71
CA GLY A 40 14.71 -23.54 13.36
C GLY A 40 13.67 -23.26 12.26
N MET A 41 12.63 -22.45 12.52
CA MET A 41 11.66 -22.04 11.51
C MET A 41 11.67 -20.53 11.31
N THR A 42 11.78 -20.08 10.05
CA THR A 42 11.53 -18.68 9.69
C THR A 42 10.03 -18.39 9.68
N TYR A 43 9.63 -17.12 9.82
CA TYR A 43 8.22 -16.74 9.65
C TYR A 43 7.68 -17.20 8.28
N LYS A 44 8.53 -17.27 7.24
CA LYS A 44 8.17 -17.80 5.92
C LYS A 44 7.90 -19.29 5.95
N ASP A 45 8.69 -20.09 6.67
CA ASP A 45 8.44 -21.54 6.80
C ASP A 45 7.08 -21.80 7.45
N GLU A 46 6.72 -20.99 8.43
CA GLU A 46 5.41 -21.05 9.08
C GLU A 46 4.30 -20.53 8.16
N LEU A 47 4.49 -19.42 7.45
CA LEU A 47 3.52 -18.95 6.44
C LEU A 47 3.33 -20.00 5.33
N VAL A 48 4.39 -20.66 4.87
CA VAL A 48 4.34 -21.73 3.86
C VAL A 48 3.59 -22.95 4.41
N LYS A 49 3.83 -23.33 5.66
CA LYS A 49 3.14 -24.44 6.34
C LYS A 49 1.65 -24.16 6.57
N TYR A 50 1.25 -22.93 6.89
CA TYR A 50 -0.14 -22.57 7.16
C TYR A 50 -0.93 -22.17 5.92
N PHE A 51 -0.34 -21.33 5.07
CA PHE A 51 -1.00 -20.86 3.85
C PHE A 51 -0.79 -21.79 2.65
N GLY A 52 0.02 -22.86 2.79
CA GLY A 52 0.28 -23.78 1.68
C GLY A 52 1.00 -23.10 0.51
N LEU A 53 1.75 -22.04 0.79
CA LEU A 53 2.33 -21.13 -0.21
C LEU A 53 3.40 -21.75 -1.11
N ILE A 54 3.71 -23.04 -0.97
CA ILE A 54 4.43 -23.82 -1.97
C ILE A 54 3.75 -25.18 -2.16
N LYS A 55 2.80 -25.25 -3.09
CA LYS A 55 2.32 -26.48 -3.78
C LYS A 55 1.75 -27.64 -2.94
N SER A 56 1.59 -27.55 -1.62
CA SER A 56 1.13 -28.69 -0.80
C SER A 56 -0.35 -28.60 -0.38
N LYS A 57 -1.25 -28.91 -1.32
CA LYS A 57 -2.53 -29.66 -1.22
C LYS A 57 -3.50 -29.56 0.00
N LYS A 58 -3.32 -28.73 1.02
CA LYS A 58 -4.20 -28.78 2.23
C LYS A 58 -4.84 -27.48 2.71
N THR A 59 -4.55 -26.34 2.08
CA THR A 59 -5.35 -25.11 2.24
C THR A 59 -6.06 -24.86 0.90
N PRO A 60 -7.38 -24.58 0.83
CA PRO A 60 -8.03 -24.29 -0.44
C PRO A 60 -7.34 -23.07 -1.04
N GLU A 61 -6.71 -23.20 -2.22
CA GLU A 61 -6.05 -22.08 -2.94
C GLU A 61 -6.94 -20.82 -3.00
N ASN A 62 -8.26 -21.02 -2.98
CA ASN A 62 -9.26 -19.97 -3.03
C ASN A 62 -9.23 -19.03 -1.81
N GLN A 63 -8.86 -19.50 -0.62
CA GLN A 63 -8.88 -18.68 0.59
C GLN A 63 -7.67 -17.73 0.63
N TYR A 64 -6.46 -18.24 0.39
CA TYR A 64 -5.28 -17.37 0.22
C TYR A 64 -5.47 -16.35 -0.91
N LYS A 65 -6.10 -16.78 -2.02
CA LYS A 65 -6.45 -15.89 -3.12
C LYS A 65 -7.45 -14.80 -2.73
N SER A 66 -8.42 -15.08 -1.83
CA SER A 66 -9.40 -14.10 -1.36
C SER A 66 -8.88 -13.16 -0.26
N ASP A 67 -7.92 -13.61 0.54
CA ASP A 67 -7.51 -12.89 1.76
C ASP A 67 -6.46 -11.81 1.53
N PHE A 68 -5.59 -12.04 0.53
CA PHE A 68 -4.49 -11.16 0.17
C PHE A 68 -4.69 -10.64 -1.25
N ASN A 69 -4.46 -9.35 -1.46
CA ASN A 69 -4.47 -8.76 -2.80
C ASN A 69 -3.18 -9.13 -3.56
N LYS A 70 -3.10 -8.76 -4.85
CA LYS A 70 -1.96 -9.07 -5.72
C LYS A 70 -0.63 -8.56 -5.14
N ASP A 71 -0.60 -7.33 -4.64
CA ASP A 71 0.61 -6.69 -4.11
C ASP A 71 1.08 -7.30 -2.79
N GLU A 72 0.13 -7.63 -1.90
CA GLU A 72 0.40 -8.34 -0.65
C GLU A 72 0.98 -9.74 -0.93
N LYS A 73 0.44 -10.46 -1.91
CA LYS A 73 0.95 -11.78 -2.32
C LYS A 73 2.39 -11.70 -2.81
N VAL A 74 2.71 -10.74 -3.68
CA VAL A 74 4.08 -10.53 -4.17
C VAL A 74 5.06 -10.33 -3.02
N LYS A 75 4.70 -9.53 -2.00
CA LYS A 75 5.53 -9.32 -0.81
C LYS A 75 5.67 -10.56 0.08
N LEU A 76 4.67 -11.43 0.10
CA LEU A 76 4.71 -12.66 0.90
C LEU A 76 5.48 -13.79 0.19
N GLU A 77 5.42 -13.83 -1.14
CA GLU A 77 6.05 -14.85 -1.98
C GLU A 77 7.52 -14.54 -2.29
N ASP A 78 7.94 -13.27 -2.23
CA ASP A 78 9.33 -12.88 -2.45
C ASP A 78 10.25 -13.38 -1.31
N PRO A 79 11.26 -14.23 -1.62
CA PRO A 79 12.20 -14.76 -0.63
C PRO A 79 13.06 -13.70 0.05
N SER A 80 13.24 -12.52 -0.55
CA SER A 80 14.02 -11.41 0.00
C SER A 80 13.22 -10.43 0.85
N SER A 81 11.89 -10.55 0.87
CA SER A 81 11.02 -9.66 1.63
C SER A 81 11.31 -9.70 3.13
N ASN A 82 11.41 -8.51 3.73
CA ASN A 82 11.63 -8.27 5.16
C ASN A 82 10.30 -7.82 5.83
N PRO A 83 9.85 -8.45 6.94
CA PRO A 83 8.65 -8.06 7.68
C PRO A 83 8.60 -6.59 8.10
N GLU A 84 9.75 -5.93 8.30
CA GLU A 84 9.82 -4.51 8.63
C GLU A 84 9.24 -3.61 7.52
N HIS A 85 9.18 -4.09 6.29
CA HIS A 85 8.57 -3.38 5.16
C HIS A 85 7.07 -3.64 5.00
N PHE A 86 6.48 -4.53 5.81
CA PHE A 86 5.03 -4.73 5.79
C PHE A 86 4.32 -3.52 6.39
N ASP A 87 3.19 -3.15 5.81
CA ASP A 87 2.32 -2.14 6.41
C ASP A 87 1.49 -2.77 7.56
N ILE A 88 0.94 -1.91 8.41
CA ILE A 88 0.17 -2.35 9.58
C ILE A 88 -1.04 -3.22 9.21
N THR A 89 -1.62 -3.04 8.01
CA THR A 89 -2.79 -3.79 7.54
C THR A 89 -2.39 -5.22 7.17
N LEU A 90 -1.31 -5.38 6.42
CA LEU A 90 -0.76 -6.69 6.09
C LEU A 90 -0.36 -7.44 7.37
N THR A 91 0.32 -6.78 8.31
CA THR A 91 0.73 -7.42 9.56
C THR A 91 -0.47 -7.83 10.44
N ASP A 92 -1.51 -6.99 10.55
CA ASP A 92 -2.79 -7.36 11.23
C ASP A 92 -3.46 -8.57 10.56
N LYS A 93 -3.53 -8.60 9.22
CA LYS A 93 -4.05 -9.75 8.47
C LYS A 93 -3.26 -11.01 8.77
N LEU A 94 -1.93 -10.94 8.79
CA LEU A 94 -1.09 -12.07 9.10
C LEU A 94 -1.40 -12.60 10.50
N ILE A 95 -1.35 -11.76 11.54
CA ILE A 95 -1.62 -12.18 12.93
C ILE A 95 -2.98 -12.86 13.07
N ARG A 96 -4.04 -12.28 12.49
CA ARG A 96 -5.42 -12.84 12.52
C ARG A 96 -5.55 -14.22 11.87
N ARG A 97 -4.57 -14.61 11.05
CA ARG A 97 -4.55 -15.88 10.34
C ARG A 97 -3.53 -16.87 10.90
N LEU A 98 -2.73 -16.47 11.89
CA LEU A 98 -1.76 -17.32 12.57
C LEU A 98 -2.33 -18.16 13.72
N LYS A 99 -3.65 -18.39 13.81
CA LYS A 99 -4.33 -19.14 14.90
C LYS A 99 -3.53 -20.35 15.42
N PRO A 100 -3.02 -21.26 14.57
CA PRO A 100 -2.43 -22.48 15.12
C PRO A 100 -0.96 -22.29 15.57
N ILE A 101 -0.39 -21.10 15.38
CA ILE A 101 0.89 -20.67 15.98
C ILE A 101 0.63 -19.84 17.23
N SER A 102 -0.27 -18.87 17.13
CA SER A 102 -0.51 -17.88 18.16
C SER A 102 -1.52 -18.32 19.21
N GLY A 103 -2.25 -19.41 18.98
CA GLY A 103 -3.36 -19.82 19.83
C GLY A 103 -4.60 -18.93 19.71
N LEU A 104 -4.51 -17.81 18.99
CA LEU A 104 -5.59 -16.82 18.85
C LEU A 104 -6.78 -17.37 18.07
N GLU A 105 -7.97 -16.88 18.38
CA GLU A 105 -9.19 -17.27 17.69
C GLU A 105 -9.25 -16.81 16.22
N PHE A 106 -10.06 -17.49 15.42
CA PHE A 106 -10.23 -17.09 14.01
C PHE A 106 -10.85 -15.69 13.91
N HIS A 107 -10.49 -14.93 12.88
CA HIS A 107 -10.93 -13.54 12.69
C HIS A 107 -12.45 -13.32 12.65
N ASN A 108 -13.25 -14.36 12.43
CA ASN A 108 -14.72 -14.33 12.44
C ASN A 108 -15.32 -14.69 13.81
N HIS A 109 -14.48 -15.01 14.80
CA HIS A 109 -14.91 -15.32 16.17
C HIS A 109 -15.27 -14.02 16.91
N GLU A 110 -16.31 -14.09 17.74
CA GLU A 110 -16.88 -12.95 18.46
C GLU A 110 -15.91 -12.29 19.45
N VAL A 111 -14.88 -13.02 19.91
CA VAL A 111 -13.83 -12.53 20.81
C VAL A 111 -13.04 -11.35 20.23
N TRP A 112 -13.02 -11.21 18.90
CA TRP A 112 -12.39 -10.06 18.23
C TRP A 112 -13.21 -8.78 18.36
N THR A 113 -14.48 -8.86 18.73
CA THR A 113 -15.42 -7.71 18.74
C THR A 113 -16.16 -7.52 20.06
N LYS A 114 -16.20 -8.54 20.93
CA LYS A 114 -16.80 -8.44 22.25
C LYS A 114 -15.86 -7.70 23.19
N ASP A 115 -16.32 -6.54 23.64
CA ASP A 115 -15.79 -5.91 24.85
C ASP A 115 -16.36 -6.73 26.02
N ASP A 116 -15.57 -7.68 26.54
CA ASP A 116 -15.95 -8.39 27.77
C ASP A 116 -16.10 -7.37 28.92
N PRO A 117 -16.95 -7.62 29.92
CA PRO A 117 -17.26 -6.64 30.96
C PRO A 117 -15.99 -6.07 31.64
N PRO A 118 -16.01 -4.80 32.05
CA PRO A 118 -14.83 -4.13 32.60
C PRO A 118 -14.35 -4.86 33.86
N GLY A 119 -13.20 -5.54 33.75
CA GLY A 119 -12.58 -6.26 34.87
C GLY A 119 -12.08 -7.67 34.56
N THR A 120 -12.43 -8.25 33.41
CA THR A 120 -11.88 -9.54 32.96
C THR A 120 -10.99 -9.33 31.75
N ASN A 121 -9.69 -9.60 31.91
CA ASN A 121 -8.62 -9.53 30.92
C ASN A 121 -9.08 -9.40 29.45
N ASN A 122 -8.94 -8.20 28.88
CA ASN A 122 -9.12 -7.99 27.44
C ASN A 122 -8.26 -9.01 26.69
N THR A 123 -8.89 -9.85 25.88
CA THR A 123 -8.21 -10.86 25.07
C THR A 123 -7.24 -10.18 24.09
N ILE A 124 -6.17 -10.88 23.71
CA ILE A 124 -5.17 -10.36 22.75
C ILE A 124 -5.87 -10.00 21.42
N GLU A 125 -6.86 -10.81 21.02
CA GLU A 125 -7.73 -10.59 19.88
C GLU A 125 -8.47 -9.24 19.95
N TYR A 126 -9.13 -8.97 21.08
CA TYR A 126 -9.86 -7.72 21.27
C TYR A 126 -8.91 -6.51 21.29
N LEU A 127 -7.75 -6.64 21.94
CA LEU A 127 -6.73 -5.59 21.96
C LEU A 127 -6.22 -5.26 20.54
N ILE A 128 -5.90 -6.26 19.72
CA ILE A 128 -5.51 -6.06 18.31
C ILE A 128 -6.64 -5.42 17.51
N TYR A 129 -7.89 -5.84 17.74
CA TYR A 129 -9.05 -5.21 17.11
C TYR A 129 -9.16 -3.72 17.44
N ARG A 130 -8.93 -3.31 18.69
CA ARG A 130 -8.92 -1.89 19.07
C ARG A 130 -7.88 -1.07 18.32
N ILE A 131 -6.70 -1.63 18.02
CA ILE A 131 -5.68 -0.95 17.18
C ILE A 131 -6.25 -0.67 15.79
N LYS A 132 -6.88 -1.67 15.17
CA LYS A 132 -7.55 -1.52 13.87
C LYS A 132 -8.64 -0.46 13.91
N THR A 133 -9.42 -0.39 14.99
CA THR A 133 -10.45 0.64 15.18
C THR A 133 -9.85 2.04 15.22
N TYR A 134 -8.83 2.29 16.04
CA TYR A 134 -8.12 3.59 16.05
C TYR A 134 -7.55 3.94 14.68
N ARG A 135 -7.00 2.96 13.95
CA ARG A 135 -6.50 3.14 12.58
C ARG A 135 -7.60 3.57 11.62
N ASN A 136 -8.73 2.88 11.65
CA ASN A 136 -9.86 3.20 10.79
C ASN A 136 -10.42 4.59 11.09
N ILE A 137 -10.48 5.00 12.37
CA ILE A 137 -10.85 6.37 12.75
C ILE A 137 -9.89 7.36 12.09
N VAL A 138 -8.57 7.20 12.25
CA VAL A 138 -7.56 8.09 11.64
C VAL A 138 -7.68 8.14 10.10
N CYS A 139 -7.93 7.01 9.45
CA CYS A 139 -7.96 6.91 7.98
C CYS A 139 -9.26 7.40 7.34
N HIS A 140 -10.39 7.30 8.05
CA HIS A 140 -11.72 7.56 7.50
C HIS A 140 -12.43 8.75 8.14
N GLU A 141 -12.04 9.15 9.35
CA GLU A 141 -12.62 10.27 10.08
C GLU A 141 -11.53 11.29 10.40
N MET A 142 -11.68 12.52 9.89
CA MET A 142 -10.88 13.63 10.41
C MET A 142 -11.40 13.99 11.81
N ALA A 143 -10.97 13.23 12.81
CA ALA A 143 -11.28 13.54 14.20
C ALA A 143 -10.70 14.92 14.54
N LEU A 144 -11.57 15.90 14.76
CA LEU A 144 -11.21 17.22 15.27
C LEU A 144 -11.08 17.09 16.79
N LEU A 145 -9.92 16.61 17.25
CA LEU A 145 -9.65 16.47 18.68
C LEU A 145 -9.16 17.80 19.25
N THR A 146 -9.69 18.18 20.41
CA THR A 146 -9.05 19.17 21.29
C THR A 146 -7.73 18.62 21.86
N GLU A 147 -6.89 19.47 22.44
CA GLU A 147 -5.63 19.02 23.05
C GLU A 147 -5.87 18.04 24.20
N THR A 148 -6.88 18.29 25.04
CA THR A 148 -7.26 17.40 26.14
C THR A 148 -7.76 16.04 25.66
N GLU A 149 -8.59 16.02 24.61
CA GLU A 149 -9.07 14.78 24.00
C GLU A 149 -7.93 14.01 23.32
N LEU A 150 -7.02 14.72 22.66
CA LEU A 150 -5.82 14.12 22.08
C LEU A 150 -4.96 13.47 23.17
N GLU A 151 -4.68 14.17 24.27
CA GLU A 151 -3.86 13.62 25.34
C GLU A 151 -4.51 12.40 25.99
N SER A 152 -5.82 12.43 26.24
CA SER A 152 -6.57 11.26 26.72
C SER A 152 -6.45 10.09 25.73
N THR A 153 -6.67 10.35 24.45
CA THR A 153 -6.61 9.33 23.40
C THR A 153 -5.20 8.74 23.27
N LEU A 154 -4.16 9.57 23.32
CA LEU A 154 -2.77 9.10 23.27
C LEU A 154 -2.43 8.24 24.49
N ASN A 155 -2.88 8.62 25.68
CA ASN A 155 -2.68 7.81 26.89
C ASN A 155 -3.44 6.47 26.80
N ASP A 156 -4.63 6.45 26.20
CA ASP A 156 -5.40 5.22 26.00
C ASP A 156 -4.74 4.28 24.98
N ILE A 157 -4.24 4.82 23.87
CA ILE A 157 -3.46 4.03 22.89
C ILE A 157 -2.17 3.51 23.52
N LYS A 158 -1.47 4.35 24.29
CA LYS A 158 -0.25 3.94 25.00
C LYS A 158 -0.52 2.76 25.91
N LYS A 159 -1.55 2.84 26.77
CA LYS A 159 -1.96 1.73 27.64
C LYS A 159 -2.32 0.48 26.83
N LEU A 160 -3.08 0.64 25.75
CA LEU A 160 -3.45 -0.46 24.85
C LEU A 160 -2.20 -1.18 24.33
N TYR A 161 -1.21 -0.44 23.82
CA TYR A 161 0.02 -1.02 23.28
C TYR A 161 0.87 -1.69 24.37
N SER A 162 1.01 -1.06 25.53
CA SER A 162 1.75 -1.64 26.66
C SER A 162 1.11 -2.94 27.14
N THR A 163 -0.21 -2.96 27.38
CA THR A 163 -0.94 -4.16 27.79
C THR A 163 -0.78 -5.28 26.75
N LEU A 164 -0.90 -4.95 25.47
CA LEU A 164 -0.80 -5.94 24.41
C LEU A 164 0.60 -6.57 24.30
N ILE A 165 1.66 -5.75 24.38
CA ILE A 165 3.04 -6.26 24.40
C ILE A 165 3.27 -7.16 25.61
N GLU A 166 2.85 -6.74 26.80
CA GLU A 166 2.98 -7.56 28.00
C GLU A 166 2.28 -8.91 27.86
N CYS A 167 1.03 -8.92 27.39
CA CYS A 167 0.27 -10.16 27.21
C CYS A 167 0.98 -11.11 26.23
N VAL A 168 1.30 -10.62 25.04
CA VAL A 168 1.90 -11.45 23.97
C VAL A 168 3.29 -11.94 24.37
N PHE A 169 4.14 -11.07 24.92
CA PHE A 169 5.51 -11.45 25.25
C PHE A 169 5.57 -12.43 26.43
N LYS A 170 4.69 -12.28 27.43
CA LYS A 170 4.53 -13.26 28.52
C LYS A 170 4.05 -14.60 27.97
N GLU A 171 3.04 -14.59 27.10
CA GLU A 171 2.48 -15.81 26.49
C GLU A 171 3.49 -16.56 25.61
N THR A 172 4.31 -15.81 24.87
CA THR A 172 5.36 -16.36 23.99
C THR A 172 6.66 -16.68 24.72
N GLY A 173 6.72 -16.48 26.05
CA GLY A 173 7.86 -16.85 26.89
C GLY A 173 9.10 -15.97 26.70
N LYS A 174 8.94 -14.72 26.24
CA LYS A 174 10.04 -13.74 26.17
C LYS A 174 10.54 -13.40 27.59
N LEU A 175 11.81 -13.01 27.69
CA LEU A 175 12.39 -12.63 28.98
C LEU A 175 11.77 -11.33 29.48
N GLN A 176 11.66 -11.17 30.80
CA GLN A 176 11.13 -9.94 31.39
C GLN A 176 11.93 -8.70 30.96
N SER A 177 13.25 -8.84 30.77
CA SER A 177 14.09 -7.76 30.22
C SER A 177 13.68 -7.32 28.81
N ASP A 178 13.24 -8.24 27.97
CA ASP A 178 12.79 -7.92 26.60
C ASP A 178 11.45 -7.19 26.62
N ILE A 179 10.58 -7.56 27.57
CA ILE A 179 9.31 -6.88 27.84
C ILE A 179 9.59 -5.45 28.29
N ASP A 180 10.41 -5.29 29.32
CA ASP A 180 10.73 -3.98 29.91
C ASP A 180 11.36 -3.05 28.86
N ASN A 181 12.36 -3.54 28.11
CA ASN A 181 12.99 -2.78 27.02
C ASN A 181 11.97 -2.31 25.97
N LYS A 182 11.02 -3.18 25.59
CA LYS A 182 10.03 -2.83 24.58
C LYS A 182 8.98 -1.86 25.10
N LEU A 183 8.61 -1.96 26.38
CA LEU A 183 7.73 -1.01 27.04
C LEU A 183 8.39 0.36 27.17
N ASP A 184 9.69 0.41 27.48
CA ASP A 184 10.46 1.64 27.53
C ASP A 184 10.55 2.31 26.15
N GLU A 185 10.82 1.54 25.09
CA GLU A 185 10.79 2.04 23.71
C GLU A 185 9.42 2.66 23.36
N ILE A 186 8.32 2.01 23.72
CA ILE A 186 6.96 2.55 23.52
C ILE A 186 6.75 3.81 24.36
N ASN A 187 7.19 3.82 25.61
CA ASN A 187 7.08 4.97 26.48
C ASN A 187 7.82 6.19 25.90
N GLU A 188 9.05 6.00 25.41
CA GLU A 188 9.85 7.04 24.77
C GLU A 188 9.17 7.57 23.51
N MET A 189 8.70 6.68 22.61
CA MET A 189 7.99 7.10 21.41
C MET A 189 6.74 7.94 21.71
N PHE A 190 5.98 7.61 22.77
CA PHE A 190 4.84 8.42 23.20
C PHE A 190 5.23 9.73 23.90
N ASN A 191 6.34 9.74 24.64
CA ASN A 191 6.88 10.97 25.22
C ASN A 191 7.35 11.93 24.11
N ASP A 192 7.91 11.41 23.03
CA ASP A 192 8.26 12.19 21.84
C ASP A 192 7.03 12.81 21.18
N LEU A 193 5.88 12.14 21.22
CA LEU A 193 4.62 12.74 20.80
C LEU A 193 4.17 13.86 21.73
N LYS A 194 4.60 13.91 23.00
CA LYS A 194 4.26 14.98 23.95
C LYS A 194 5.21 16.17 23.87
N ASN A 195 6.38 15.99 23.24
CA ASN A 195 7.27 17.12 22.99
C ASN A 195 6.49 18.18 22.21
N PRO A 196 6.37 19.40 22.75
CA PRO A 196 5.66 20.45 22.06
C PRO A 196 6.37 20.66 20.73
N ILE A 197 5.60 20.63 19.65
CA ILE A 197 5.97 21.37 18.45
C ILE A 197 6.05 22.81 18.95
N ARG A 198 7.27 23.27 19.26
CA ARG A 198 7.48 24.52 19.99
C ARG A 198 6.81 25.63 19.20
N GLU A 199 5.83 26.28 19.79
CA GLU A 199 5.32 27.55 19.29
C GLU A 199 6.05 28.70 20.00
N PRO A 200 6.56 29.70 19.26
CA PRO A 200 6.61 29.78 17.80
C PRO A 200 7.62 28.78 17.23
N LEU A 201 7.27 28.19 16.07
CA LEU A 201 8.17 27.32 15.32
C LEU A 201 9.46 28.07 15.03
N THR A 202 10.60 27.46 15.35
CA THR A 202 11.88 28.03 14.93
C THR A 202 12.03 27.86 13.42
N ASP A 203 12.84 28.70 12.77
CA ASP A 203 13.12 28.57 11.33
C ASP A 203 13.66 27.19 10.96
N LYS A 204 14.33 26.51 11.92
CA LYS A 204 14.82 25.15 11.79
C LYS A 204 13.68 24.13 11.72
N ASP A 205 12.68 24.24 12.61
CA ASP A 205 11.50 23.36 12.61
C ASP A 205 10.70 23.52 11.30
N ILE A 206 10.61 24.75 10.79
CA ILE A 206 9.97 25.05 9.50
C ILE A 206 10.76 24.43 8.33
N ALA A 207 12.10 24.49 8.38
CA ALA A 207 12.95 23.93 7.34
C ALA A 207 12.91 22.40 7.31
N GLU A 208 12.95 21.76 8.48
CA GLU A 208 12.85 20.30 8.62
C GLU A 208 11.46 19.81 8.18
N TYR A 209 10.39 20.50 8.60
CA TYR A 209 9.03 20.23 8.13
C TYR A 209 8.89 20.38 6.60
N LYS A 210 9.44 21.45 6.01
CA LYS A 210 9.39 21.63 4.54
C LYS A 210 10.10 20.50 3.82
N LYS A 211 11.19 19.98 4.39
CA LYS A 211 11.93 18.84 3.85
C LYS A 211 11.10 17.56 3.93
N GLU A 212 10.58 17.22 5.12
CA GLU A 212 9.75 16.02 5.31
C GLU A 212 8.48 16.05 4.44
N ARG A 213 7.80 17.20 4.40
CA ARG A 213 6.62 17.40 3.54
C ARG A 213 6.97 17.22 2.07
N LYS A 214 8.12 17.73 1.61
CA LYS A 214 8.57 17.55 0.22
C LYS A 214 8.83 16.08 -0.08
N GLU A 215 9.55 15.39 0.79
CA GLU A 215 9.85 13.96 0.64
C GLU A 215 8.56 13.11 0.64
N PHE A 216 7.59 13.46 1.49
CA PHE A 216 6.28 12.81 1.53
C PHE A 216 5.46 13.05 0.27
N LEU A 217 5.37 14.31 -0.19
CA LEU A 217 4.66 14.66 -1.43
C LEU A 217 5.32 14.00 -2.65
N ASP A 218 6.65 13.90 -2.69
CA ASP A 218 7.36 13.21 -3.76
C ASP A 218 7.09 11.70 -3.72
N LYS A 219 7.03 11.08 -2.53
CA LYS A 219 6.60 9.67 -2.38
C LYS A 219 5.16 9.47 -2.86
N LEU A 220 4.23 10.32 -2.43
CA LEU A 220 2.83 10.26 -2.87
C LEU A 220 2.69 10.41 -4.38
N LYS A 221 3.41 11.36 -4.99
CA LYS A 221 3.40 11.55 -6.44
C LYS A 221 3.93 10.33 -7.18
N LYS A 222 5.05 9.76 -6.71
CA LYS A 222 5.61 8.53 -7.30
C LYS A 222 4.62 7.38 -7.20
N GLU A 223 3.96 7.21 -6.05
CA GLU A 223 2.99 6.15 -5.86
C GLU A 223 1.73 6.37 -6.70
N ALA A 224 1.22 7.60 -6.79
CA ALA A 224 0.10 7.95 -7.66
C ALA A 224 0.43 7.67 -9.12
N VAL A 225 1.62 8.06 -9.60
CA VAL A 225 2.09 7.74 -10.96
C VAL A 225 2.17 6.22 -11.17
N ARG A 226 2.75 5.49 -10.22
CA ARG A 226 2.87 4.02 -10.28
C ARG A 226 1.49 3.36 -10.38
N LEU A 227 0.56 3.76 -9.52
CA LEU A 227 -0.82 3.25 -9.52
C LEU A 227 -1.56 3.63 -10.79
N SER A 228 -1.43 4.87 -11.27
CA SER A 228 -2.04 5.31 -12.53
C SER A 228 -1.48 4.54 -13.72
N GLN A 229 -0.16 4.30 -13.77
CA GLN A 229 0.46 3.47 -14.80
C GLN A 229 -0.11 2.05 -14.75
N GLN A 230 -0.19 1.45 -13.56
CA GLN A 230 -0.74 0.10 -13.41
C GLN A 230 -2.20 0.02 -13.84
N ILE A 231 -3.04 0.99 -13.43
CA ILE A 231 -4.45 1.08 -13.86
C ILE A 231 -4.56 1.23 -15.38
N LEU A 232 -3.71 2.06 -15.99
CA LEU A 232 -3.70 2.22 -17.44
C LEU A 232 -3.29 0.92 -18.14
N MET A 233 -2.23 0.26 -17.68
CA MET A 233 -1.79 -1.01 -18.25
C MET A 233 -2.87 -2.09 -18.11
N ASP A 234 -3.50 -2.21 -16.94
CA ASP A 234 -4.61 -3.15 -16.71
C ASP A 234 -5.81 -2.81 -17.63
N TYR A 235 -6.15 -1.52 -17.79
CA TYR A 235 -7.21 -1.07 -18.70
C TYR A 235 -6.90 -1.44 -20.15
N TYR A 236 -5.68 -1.19 -20.64
CA TYR A 236 -5.29 -1.55 -22.00
C TYR A 236 -5.23 -3.07 -22.18
N ASP A 237 -4.74 -3.83 -21.20
CA ASP A 237 -4.73 -5.29 -21.24
C ASP A 237 -6.15 -5.88 -21.32
N GLU A 238 -7.12 -5.28 -20.63
CA GLU A 238 -8.53 -5.69 -20.69
C GLU A 238 -9.22 -5.29 -22.01
N ASN A 239 -8.80 -4.17 -22.62
CA ASN A 239 -9.40 -3.62 -23.83
C ASN A 239 -8.56 -3.84 -25.10
N CYS A 240 -7.54 -4.69 -25.04
CA CYS A 240 -6.69 -5.02 -26.19
C CYS A 240 -7.31 -6.05 -27.14
N LEU A 241 -8.57 -6.44 -26.96
CA LEU A 241 -9.23 -7.40 -27.85
C LEU A 241 -9.85 -6.68 -29.05
N THR A 242 -9.51 -7.15 -30.25
CA THR A 242 -10.03 -6.63 -31.51
C THR A 242 -10.54 -7.76 -32.39
N ASN A 243 -11.63 -7.48 -33.12
CA ASN A 243 -12.20 -8.40 -34.11
C ASN A 243 -11.81 -7.94 -35.53
N PRO A 244 -10.77 -8.51 -36.14
CA PRO A 244 -10.28 -8.10 -37.47
C PRO A 244 -11.27 -8.46 -38.60
N ALA A 245 -12.26 -9.32 -38.32
CA ALA A 245 -13.23 -9.83 -39.28
C ALA A 245 -14.67 -9.46 -38.90
N ALA A 246 -14.87 -8.29 -38.28
CA ALA A 246 -16.19 -7.82 -37.83
C ALA A 246 -17.26 -7.73 -38.95
N TRP A 247 -16.87 -7.81 -40.22
CA TRP A 247 -17.73 -7.77 -41.41
C TRP A 247 -18.12 -9.16 -41.94
N LEU A 248 -17.55 -10.24 -41.41
CA LEU A 248 -17.61 -11.58 -42.00
C LEU A 248 -18.75 -12.43 -41.42
N ASP A 249 -19.10 -12.24 -40.16
CA ASP A 249 -20.29 -12.80 -39.51
C ASP A 249 -20.62 -12.01 -38.22
N LEU A 250 -21.87 -11.60 -38.02
CA LEU A 250 -22.28 -10.86 -36.81
C LEU A 250 -22.42 -11.77 -35.59
N ASP A 251 -22.60 -13.08 -35.80
CA ASP A 251 -22.86 -14.06 -34.75
C ASP A 251 -21.58 -14.77 -34.25
N ILE A 252 -20.44 -14.57 -34.90
CA ILE A 252 -19.15 -15.18 -34.52
C ILE A 252 -18.15 -14.08 -34.15
N LYS A 253 -17.84 -13.96 -32.86
CA LYS A 253 -16.79 -13.06 -32.36
C LYS A 253 -15.43 -13.75 -32.41
N TYR A 254 -14.53 -13.23 -33.23
CA TYR A 254 -13.12 -13.60 -33.23
C TYR A 254 -12.33 -12.51 -32.49
N ASP A 255 -12.25 -12.62 -31.17
CA ASP A 255 -11.53 -11.66 -30.35
C ASP A 255 -10.05 -12.09 -30.26
N TYR A 256 -9.17 -11.33 -30.91
CA TYR A 256 -7.73 -11.49 -30.83
C TYR A 256 -7.12 -10.34 -30.05
N LYS A 257 -6.07 -10.62 -29.28
CA LYS A 257 -5.28 -9.53 -28.70
C LYS A 257 -4.57 -8.75 -29.81
N THR A 258 -4.63 -7.43 -29.74
CA THR A 258 -4.07 -6.51 -30.75
C THR A 258 -2.58 -6.78 -30.96
N ASP A 259 -1.81 -7.07 -29.91
CA ASP A 259 -0.37 -7.38 -29.98
C ASP A 259 -0.03 -8.62 -30.84
N ILE A 260 -0.94 -9.59 -30.93
CA ILE A 260 -0.76 -10.83 -31.72
C ILE A 260 -1.00 -10.58 -33.20
N ILE A 261 -1.94 -9.70 -33.53
CA ILE A 261 -2.37 -9.43 -34.91
C ILE A 261 -1.83 -8.10 -35.46
N TYR A 262 -1.08 -7.36 -34.65
CA TYR A 262 -0.49 -6.09 -35.02
C TYR A 262 0.56 -6.28 -36.11
N SER A 263 0.50 -5.42 -37.12
CA SER A 263 1.52 -5.28 -38.14
C SER A 263 2.08 -3.87 -38.12
N ASP A 264 3.39 -3.74 -38.26
CA ASP A 264 4.06 -2.43 -38.29
C ASP A 264 3.42 -1.50 -39.32
N LEU A 265 3.11 -0.29 -38.88
CA LEU A 265 2.50 0.74 -39.72
C LEU A 265 3.57 1.54 -40.44
N GLU A 266 3.38 1.72 -41.74
CA GLU A 266 4.16 2.71 -42.49
C GLU A 266 3.61 4.11 -42.22
N VAL A 267 4.34 4.92 -41.45
CA VAL A 267 4.01 6.33 -41.22
C VAL A 267 4.82 7.21 -42.15
N GLN A 268 4.15 8.22 -42.68
CA GLN A 268 4.73 9.20 -43.58
C GLN A 268 4.49 10.59 -43.01
N GLU A 269 5.55 11.37 -42.86
CA GLU A 269 5.44 12.77 -42.46
C GLU A 269 5.02 13.62 -43.65
N ASP A 270 3.92 14.35 -43.51
CA ASP A 270 3.52 15.36 -44.48
C ASP A 270 4.26 16.67 -44.21
N LEU A 271 5.41 16.81 -44.84
CA LEU A 271 6.15 18.06 -44.89
C LEU A 271 5.47 18.98 -45.90
N ASN A 272 4.45 19.71 -45.46
CA ASN A 272 3.73 20.71 -46.25
C ASN A 272 4.71 21.71 -46.92
N SER A 273 5.16 21.39 -48.13
CA SER A 273 5.86 22.30 -49.01
C SER A 273 5.25 22.16 -50.40
N VAL A 274 4.73 23.28 -50.90
CA VAL A 274 3.94 23.44 -52.13
C VAL A 274 4.72 23.02 -53.41
N THR A 275 5.95 22.55 -53.28
CA THR A 275 6.79 22.13 -54.39
C THR A 275 7.65 20.94 -53.99
N LYS A 276 7.22 19.75 -54.44
CA LYS A 276 7.81 18.41 -54.24
C LYS A 276 7.63 17.85 -52.82
N ALA A 277 6.63 16.98 -52.69
CA ALA A 277 6.42 16.11 -51.54
C ALA A 277 7.66 15.24 -51.30
N SER A 278 8.57 15.70 -50.44
CA SER A 278 9.56 14.82 -49.83
C SER A 278 8.86 14.09 -48.69
N VAL A 279 8.50 12.84 -48.93
CA VAL A 279 7.92 11.97 -47.92
C VAL A 279 9.06 11.41 -47.07
N LYS A 280 9.09 11.75 -45.77
CA LYS A 280 9.97 11.09 -44.80
C LYS A 280 9.22 9.88 -44.23
N LYS A 281 9.74 8.67 -44.42
CA LYS A 281 9.26 7.47 -43.72
C LYS A 281 9.67 7.57 -42.25
N ILE A 282 8.71 7.45 -41.35
CA ILE A 282 8.91 7.43 -39.89
C ILE A 282 8.53 6.05 -39.37
N ASN A 283 9.30 5.52 -38.43
CA ASN A 283 8.91 4.34 -37.67
C ASN A 283 7.85 4.76 -36.63
N PHE A 284 6.66 4.14 -36.66
CA PHE A 284 5.57 4.45 -35.73
C PHE A 284 6.00 4.37 -34.26
N ASN A 285 6.88 3.44 -33.91
CA ASN A 285 7.37 3.27 -32.54
C ASN A 285 8.26 4.44 -32.07
N ASN A 286 8.79 5.22 -33.01
CA ASN A 286 9.67 6.36 -32.73
C ASN A 286 8.95 7.69 -32.94
N LEU A 287 7.63 7.68 -33.18
CA LEU A 287 6.84 8.88 -33.52
C LEU A 287 6.95 9.98 -32.45
N LEU A 288 7.09 9.59 -31.18
CA LEU A 288 7.22 10.50 -30.04
C LEU A 288 8.66 11.01 -29.84
N GLU A 289 9.65 10.34 -30.44
CA GLU A 289 11.08 10.70 -30.35
C GLU A 289 11.51 11.64 -31.48
N GLU A 290 10.65 11.85 -32.48
CA GLU A 290 10.91 12.76 -33.59
C GLU A 290 10.78 14.21 -33.11
N ASN A 291 11.92 14.89 -32.99
CA ASN A 291 11.94 16.32 -32.70
C ASN A 291 11.32 17.11 -33.84
N ASN A 292 10.61 18.18 -33.49
CA ASN A 292 10.17 19.17 -34.46
C ASN A 292 11.38 19.83 -35.17
N GLN A 293 11.12 20.62 -36.22
CA GLN A 293 12.17 21.32 -36.98
C GLN A 293 13.06 22.25 -36.13
N ASN A 294 12.62 22.59 -34.91
CA ASN A 294 13.34 23.44 -33.96
C ASN A 294 14.11 22.64 -32.88
N GLY A 295 14.05 21.31 -32.90
CA GLY A 295 14.72 20.43 -31.94
C GLY A 295 13.94 20.15 -30.65
N ASP A 296 12.68 20.59 -30.53
CA ASP A 296 11.84 20.30 -29.36
C ASP A 296 10.91 19.10 -29.59
N GLU A 297 10.52 18.44 -28.51
CA GLU A 297 9.53 17.36 -28.50
C GLU A 297 8.16 17.84 -29.01
N PRO A 298 7.48 17.08 -29.88
CA PRO A 298 6.18 17.45 -30.43
C PRO A 298 5.09 17.43 -29.35
N LYS A 299 4.43 18.57 -29.15
CA LYS A 299 3.33 18.68 -28.17
C LYS A 299 2.01 18.07 -28.65
N VAL A 300 1.82 17.99 -29.96
CA VAL A 300 0.62 17.46 -30.62
C VAL A 300 1.06 16.76 -31.90
N ILE A 301 0.61 15.52 -32.10
CA ILE A 301 0.81 14.76 -33.33
C ILE A 301 -0.56 14.45 -33.93
N THR A 302 -0.75 14.77 -35.20
CA THR A 302 -2.00 14.51 -35.92
C THR A 302 -1.78 13.35 -36.89
N ILE A 303 -2.43 12.21 -36.62
CA ILE A 303 -2.38 11.04 -37.50
C ILE A 303 -3.60 11.05 -38.41
N THR A 304 -3.39 11.20 -39.72
CA THR A 304 -4.45 11.20 -40.74
C THR A 304 -4.37 9.95 -41.61
N SER A 305 -5.53 9.39 -41.92
CA SER A 305 -5.69 8.33 -42.92
C SER A 305 -7.17 8.18 -43.26
N ASP A 306 -7.46 7.43 -44.33
CA ASP A 306 -8.84 7.09 -44.69
C ASP A 306 -9.52 6.21 -43.62
N GLY A 307 -10.84 6.07 -43.73
CA GLY A 307 -11.62 5.19 -42.84
C GLY A 307 -11.16 3.73 -42.93
N GLY A 308 -11.04 3.05 -41.80
CA GLY A 308 -10.66 1.63 -41.74
C GLY A 308 -9.15 1.33 -41.69
N PHE A 309 -8.27 2.35 -41.76
CA PHE A 309 -6.81 2.19 -41.70
C PHE A 309 -6.24 2.02 -40.27
N GLY A 310 -7.04 1.52 -39.32
CA GLY A 310 -6.53 1.09 -38.01
C GLY A 310 -6.06 2.19 -37.04
N LYS A 311 -6.33 3.49 -37.28
CA LYS A 311 -5.88 4.60 -36.41
C LYS A 311 -6.16 4.37 -34.92
N THR A 312 -7.41 4.05 -34.60
CA THR A 312 -7.87 3.83 -33.22
C THR A 312 -7.28 2.58 -32.59
N THR A 313 -7.04 1.53 -33.39
CA THR A 313 -6.44 0.27 -32.91
C THR A 313 -4.93 0.42 -32.65
N SER A 314 -4.30 1.41 -33.28
CA SER A 314 -2.86 1.63 -33.23
C SER A 314 -2.44 2.66 -32.18
N THR A 315 -3.39 3.39 -31.59
CA THR A 315 -3.18 4.44 -30.57
C THR A 315 -3.57 3.91 -29.20
#